data_AF-A0A2G5F7A0-F1
#
_entry.id   AF-A0A2G5F7A0-F1
#
_cell.length_a   1.000
_cell.length_b   1.000
_cell.length_c   1.000
_cell.angle_alpha   90.00
_cell.angle_beta   90.00
_cell.angle_gamma   90.00
#
_symmetry.space_group_name_H-M   'P 1'
#
loop_
_entity.id
_entity.type
_entity.pdbx_description
1 polymer ?
#
loop_
_entity_poly.entity_id
_entity_poly.type
_entity_poly.pdbx_seq_one_letter_code
_entity_poly.pdbx_strand_id
1 'polypeptide(L)'
;MSSATSIIPPTAFVALSSTLKYRVNKFSQNNNNNIKNFFFTVRRNSSRARRSLTITSMSTTTSSDPLEVCVKASITSPGKLGDCPFTQRVLLTLEEKHLPYEMKLVDLTNKPEWFLKISPEGKVPVIKLEEKWIADSDVITQSLDEKYPDPSLTAPPEKASVGSKIFSTFVGFLKSKDPSDGTEQALLNELTVFNDYIKENGPFINGKDVSAPDLALGPKLYHLEIALSYYKNWSIPDSLSYTKSYMKTIFSRESFVNTRALKEDVIAGWRSKVMG
;
A
#
# COMPACT_ATOMS: atom_id res chain seq x y z
N MET A 1 5.07 -46.91 -41.09
CA MET A 1 4.85 -45.67 -41.87
C MET A 1 3.65 -44.97 -41.25
N SER A 2 3.93 -43.97 -40.41
CA SER A 2 2.98 -43.39 -39.46
C SER A 2 2.54 -42.01 -39.92
N SER A 3 1.23 -41.81 -40.09
CA SER A 3 0.62 -40.48 -40.20
C SER A 3 0.11 -40.07 -38.82
N ALA A 4 0.60 -38.94 -38.32
CA ALA A 4 0.07 -38.30 -37.12
C ALA A 4 -0.21 -36.82 -37.42
N THR A 5 -1.49 -36.48 -37.34
CA THR A 5 -2.09 -35.17 -37.54
C THR A 5 -1.65 -34.21 -36.43
N SER A 6 -1.15 -33.04 -36.81
CA SER A 6 -0.74 -31.96 -35.89
C SER A 6 -1.97 -31.22 -35.36
N ILE A 7 -2.13 -31.17 -34.04
CA ILE A 7 -3.10 -30.32 -33.33
C ILE A 7 -2.29 -29.32 -32.49
N ILE A 8 -2.45 -28.04 -32.81
CA ILE A 8 -1.83 -26.89 -32.14
C ILE A 8 -2.77 -26.44 -30.99
N PRO A 9 -2.30 -26.25 -29.75
CA PRO A 9 -3.12 -25.65 -28.69
C PRO A 9 -3.04 -24.10 -28.72
N PRO A 10 -4.14 -23.39 -28.40
CA PRO A 10 -4.18 -21.93 -28.45
C PRO A 10 -3.52 -21.27 -27.22
N THR A 11 -2.82 -20.18 -27.52
CA THR A 11 -2.16 -19.22 -26.62
C THR A 11 -3.13 -18.49 -25.69
N ALA A 12 -2.72 -18.33 -24.43
CA ALA A 12 -3.45 -17.60 -23.39
C ALA A 12 -3.54 -16.09 -23.68
N PHE A 13 -4.77 -15.57 -23.63
CA PHE A 13 -5.10 -14.15 -23.68
C PHE A 13 -4.80 -13.50 -22.32
N VAL A 14 -3.97 -12.45 -22.32
CA VAL A 14 -3.81 -11.51 -21.21
C VAL A 14 -4.88 -10.43 -21.36
N ALA A 15 -5.89 -10.43 -20.48
CA ALA A 15 -6.90 -9.38 -20.42
C ALA A 15 -6.32 -8.15 -19.69
N LEU A 16 -6.08 -7.06 -20.43
CA LEU A 16 -5.92 -5.73 -19.86
C LEU A 16 -7.29 -5.23 -19.41
N SER A 17 -7.45 -4.95 -18.11
CA SER A 17 -8.62 -4.24 -17.60
C SER A 17 -8.45 -2.74 -17.85
N SER A 18 -9.45 -2.17 -18.52
CA SER A 18 -9.50 -0.80 -19.03
C SER A 18 -10.00 0.21 -17.99
N THR A 19 -9.42 1.40 -18.06
CA THR A 19 -9.66 2.64 -17.31
C THR A 19 -11.13 3.09 -17.28
N LEU A 20 -11.67 3.38 -16.08
CA LEU A 20 -12.95 4.06 -15.90
C LEU A 20 -12.74 5.56 -15.72
N LYS A 21 -13.32 6.36 -16.63
CA LYS A 21 -13.43 7.82 -16.57
C LYS A 21 -14.58 8.20 -15.65
N TYR A 22 -14.38 9.14 -14.73
CA TYR A 22 -15.47 9.85 -14.05
C TYR A 22 -15.45 11.35 -14.35
N ARG A 23 -16.66 11.84 -14.66
CA ARG A 23 -17.01 13.20 -15.09
C ARG A 23 -17.52 13.96 -13.86
N VAL A 24 -16.86 15.04 -13.48
CA VAL A 24 -17.25 15.91 -12.36
C VAL A 24 -18.30 16.91 -12.84
N ASN A 25 -19.48 16.91 -12.21
CA ASN A 25 -20.45 18.01 -12.32
C ASN A 25 -20.28 18.96 -11.12
N LYS A 26 -19.95 20.20 -11.44
CA LYS A 26 -19.89 21.37 -10.56
C LYS A 26 -21.29 21.73 -10.07
N PHE A 27 -21.45 21.94 -8.77
CA PHE A 27 -22.35 22.98 -8.26
C PHE A 27 -21.64 23.73 -7.11
N SER A 28 -21.30 24.97 -7.41
CA SER A 28 -20.80 25.97 -6.46
C SER A 28 -21.99 26.79 -5.99
N GLN A 29 -22.12 26.98 -4.68
CA GLN A 29 -22.79 28.15 -4.13
C GLN A 29 -21.83 28.88 -3.20
N ASN A 30 -21.35 30.01 -3.72
CA ASN A 30 -20.87 31.15 -2.96
C ASN A 30 -22.02 31.70 -2.10
N ASN A 31 -21.71 32.14 -0.88
CA ASN A 31 -22.00 33.51 -0.49
C ASN A 31 -21.15 33.97 0.70
N ASN A 32 -20.49 35.11 0.45
CA ASN A 32 -19.76 35.92 1.41
C ASN A 32 -20.73 36.69 2.32
N ASN A 33 -20.33 37.01 3.56
CA ASN A 33 -19.88 38.38 3.88
C ASN A 33 -19.65 38.59 5.39
N ASN A 34 -18.49 39.19 5.67
CA ASN A 34 -18.05 39.78 6.91
C ASN A 34 -18.93 40.98 7.33
N ILE A 35 -19.17 41.14 8.64
CA ILE A 35 -19.19 42.47 9.29
C ILE A 35 -18.56 42.36 10.70
N LYS A 36 -17.55 43.20 10.95
CA LYS A 36 -16.97 43.49 12.28
C LYS A 36 -17.40 44.89 12.75
N ASN A 37 -17.57 44.98 14.07
CA ASN A 37 -17.47 46.15 14.97
C ASN A 37 -18.57 47.23 14.95
N PHE A 38 -19.20 47.47 16.10
CA PHE A 38 -18.89 48.63 16.97
C PHE A 38 -19.63 48.57 18.34
N PHE A 39 -19.04 49.28 19.31
CA PHE A 39 -19.29 49.34 20.76
C PHE A 39 -20.68 49.79 21.19
N PHE A 40 -21.18 49.28 22.35
CA PHE A 40 -21.89 50.08 23.37
C PHE A 40 -21.85 49.41 24.76
N THR A 41 -21.49 50.20 25.77
CA THR A 41 -21.54 49.87 27.20
C THR A 41 -22.97 50.00 27.72
N VAL A 42 -23.55 48.93 28.29
CA VAL A 42 -24.69 49.03 29.23
C VAL A 42 -24.52 48.00 30.35
N ARG A 43 -24.40 48.53 31.57
CA ARG A 43 -24.42 47.79 32.83
C ARG A 43 -25.88 47.67 33.26
N ARG A 44 -26.44 46.45 33.36
CA ARG A 44 -27.70 46.19 34.06
C ARG A 44 -27.73 44.77 34.63
N ASN A 45 -27.89 44.71 35.95
CA ASN A 45 -28.21 43.50 36.71
C ASN A 45 -29.51 42.86 36.19
N SER A 46 -29.47 41.57 35.88
CA SER A 46 -30.63 40.70 36.03
C SER A 46 -30.17 39.27 36.28
N SER A 47 -30.63 38.71 37.39
CA SER A 47 -30.54 37.31 37.76
C SER A 47 -31.35 36.48 36.75
N ARG A 48 -30.67 35.69 35.92
CA ARG A 48 -31.32 34.74 35.01
C ARG A 48 -30.73 33.35 35.22
N ALA A 49 -31.60 32.43 35.60
CA ALA A 49 -31.30 31.04 35.89
C ALA A 49 -30.52 30.38 34.74
N ARG A 50 -29.34 29.80 35.05
CA ARG A 50 -28.60 28.93 34.14
C ARG A 50 -29.39 27.64 33.94
N ARG A 51 -30.11 27.52 32.82
CA ARG A 51 -30.48 26.21 32.30
C ARG A 51 -29.22 25.57 31.74
N SER A 52 -28.73 24.55 32.45
CA SER A 52 -27.70 23.65 31.94
C SER A 52 -28.25 22.95 30.69
N LEU A 53 -27.75 23.32 29.52
CA LEU A 53 -27.91 22.52 28.32
C LEU A 53 -26.96 21.34 28.44
N THR A 54 -27.49 20.21 28.89
CA THR A 54 -26.79 18.93 28.76
C THR A 54 -26.73 18.61 27.28
N ILE A 55 -25.60 18.93 26.65
CA ILE A 55 -25.23 18.35 25.35
C ILE A 55 -24.92 16.89 25.66
N THR A 56 -25.91 16.02 25.51
CA THR A 56 -25.66 14.59 25.44
C THR A 56 -24.89 14.38 24.15
N SER A 57 -23.55 14.31 24.23
CA SER A 57 -22.77 13.78 23.13
C SER A 57 -23.25 12.35 22.93
N MET A 58 -23.94 12.07 21.83
CA MET A 58 -24.11 10.68 21.40
C MET A 58 -22.70 10.19 21.05
N SER A 59 -22.05 9.56 22.02
CA SER A 59 -20.94 8.67 21.75
C SER A 59 -21.55 7.52 20.96
N THR A 60 -21.43 7.58 19.64
CA THR A 60 -21.52 6.39 18.81
C THR A 60 -20.31 5.55 19.18
N THR A 61 -20.43 4.75 20.23
CA THR A 61 -19.51 3.65 20.49
C THR A 61 -19.73 2.63 19.39
N THR A 62 -19.19 2.88 18.20
CA THR A 62 -18.87 1.81 17.27
C THR A 62 -17.68 1.07 17.89
N SER A 63 -17.98 0.16 18.81
CA SER A 63 -17.10 -0.98 19.04
C SER A 63 -17.16 -1.81 17.76
N SER A 64 -16.48 -1.36 16.71
CA SER A 64 -16.35 -2.12 15.47
C SER A 64 -15.38 -3.26 15.76
N ASP A 65 -15.87 -4.49 15.61
CA ASP A 65 -15.00 -5.67 15.64
C ASP A 65 -13.78 -5.47 14.74
N PRO A 66 -12.60 -5.99 15.12
CA PRO A 66 -11.39 -5.84 14.32
C PRO A 66 -11.59 -6.43 12.90
N LEU A 67 -11.05 -5.75 11.90
CA LEU A 67 -11.07 -6.24 10.51
C LEU A 67 -10.24 -7.52 10.39
N GLU A 68 -10.76 -8.54 9.71
CA GLU A 68 -10.01 -9.77 9.48
C GLU A 68 -9.21 -9.68 8.18
N VAL A 69 -7.89 -9.91 8.23
CA VAL A 69 -7.03 -9.89 7.05
C VAL A 69 -6.22 -11.19 6.92
N CYS A 70 -6.41 -11.89 5.80
CA CYS A 70 -5.62 -13.07 5.43
C CYS A 70 -4.29 -12.62 4.82
N VAL A 71 -3.18 -13.04 5.44
CA VAL A 71 -1.83 -12.60 5.13
C VAL A 71 -0.91 -13.79 4.88
N LYS A 72 0.17 -13.59 4.11
CA LYS A 72 1.18 -14.65 3.92
C LYS A 72 1.83 -14.99 5.26
N ALA A 73 1.87 -16.26 5.62
CA ALA A 73 2.67 -16.74 6.74
C ALA A 73 4.17 -16.74 6.42
N SER A 74 4.99 -16.47 7.42
CA SER A 74 6.44 -16.61 7.36
C SER A 74 6.82 -18.06 7.04
N ILE A 75 7.83 -18.23 6.19
CA ILE A 75 8.37 -19.55 5.83
C ILE A 75 9.61 -19.90 6.65
N THR A 76 10.19 -18.92 7.36
CA THR A 76 11.36 -19.11 8.22
C THR A 76 11.01 -19.16 9.70
N SER A 77 9.89 -18.55 10.10
CA SER A 77 9.50 -18.36 11.50
C SER A 77 8.01 -18.68 11.71
N PRO A 78 7.65 -19.89 12.19
CA PRO A 78 6.26 -20.27 12.41
C PRO A 78 5.48 -19.26 13.26
N GLY A 79 4.24 -18.97 12.85
CA GLY A 79 3.38 -18.01 13.55
C GLY A 79 3.74 -16.54 13.35
N LYS A 80 4.62 -16.21 12.39
CA LYS A 80 4.98 -14.82 12.04
C LYS A 80 4.47 -14.44 10.65
N LEU A 81 4.47 -13.14 10.39
CA LEU A 81 4.13 -12.53 9.09
C LEU A 81 5.23 -12.81 8.06
N GLY A 82 4.84 -13.19 6.85
CA GLY A 82 5.75 -13.45 5.73
C GLY A 82 6.02 -12.23 4.83
N ASP A 83 6.80 -12.46 3.78
CA ASP A 83 7.35 -11.44 2.87
C ASP A 83 6.43 -11.02 1.71
N CYS A 84 5.11 -10.94 1.89
CA CYS A 84 4.28 -10.48 0.77
C CYS A 84 4.21 -8.93 0.75
N PRO A 85 4.81 -8.23 -0.24
CA PRO A 85 4.79 -6.77 -0.27
C PRO A 85 3.37 -6.21 -0.50
N PHE A 86 2.50 -6.95 -1.18
CA PHE A 86 1.10 -6.58 -1.38
C PHE A 86 0.29 -6.71 -0.08
N THR A 87 0.62 -7.70 0.74
CA THR A 87 0.07 -7.83 2.10
C THR A 87 0.55 -6.69 2.98
N GLN A 88 1.85 -6.40 3.00
CA GLN A 88 2.39 -5.31 3.80
C GLN A 88 1.75 -3.97 3.42
N ARG A 89 1.49 -3.71 2.13
CA ARG A 89 0.72 -2.53 1.69
C ARG A 89 -0.64 -2.42 2.40
N VAL A 90 -1.43 -3.50 2.46
CA VAL A 90 -2.73 -3.51 3.14
C VAL A 90 -2.57 -3.25 4.64
N LEU A 91 -1.60 -3.91 5.27
CA LEU A 91 -1.33 -3.72 6.70
C LEU A 91 -0.89 -2.27 7.00
N LEU A 92 -0.02 -1.69 6.17
CA LEU A 92 0.36 -0.29 6.25
C LEU A 92 -0.87 0.63 6.16
N THR A 93 -1.80 0.36 5.24
CA THR A 93 -3.05 1.14 5.14
C THR A 93 -3.90 1.04 6.41
N LEU A 94 -3.99 -0.15 7.01
CA LEU A 94 -4.72 -0.36 8.27
C LEU A 94 -4.05 0.40 9.44
N GLU A 95 -2.72 0.31 9.56
CA GLU A 95 -1.94 0.99 10.60
C GLU A 95 -2.02 2.52 10.48
N GLU A 96 -1.81 3.07 9.28
CA GLU A 96 -1.87 4.52 9.03
C GLU A 96 -3.28 5.10 9.22
N LYS A 97 -4.33 4.27 9.04
CA LYS A 97 -5.71 4.64 9.34
C LYS A 97 -6.15 4.34 10.77
N HIS A 98 -5.26 3.76 11.59
CA HIS A 98 -5.54 3.36 12.96
C HIS A 98 -6.76 2.42 13.09
N LEU A 99 -6.93 1.53 12.11
CA LEU A 99 -8.02 0.57 12.09
C LEU A 99 -7.59 -0.71 12.83
N PRO A 100 -8.37 -1.20 13.81
CA PRO A 100 -8.06 -2.46 14.48
C PRO A 100 -8.24 -3.63 13.50
N TYR A 101 -7.31 -4.58 13.50
CA TYR A 101 -7.36 -5.75 12.63
C TYR A 101 -6.78 -7.01 13.30
N GLU A 102 -7.20 -8.17 12.80
CA GLU A 102 -6.66 -9.48 13.14
C GLU A 102 -6.05 -10.13 11.90
N MET A 103 -4.79 -10.56 12.01
CA MET A 103 -4.10 -11.29 10.94
C MET A 103 -4.40 -12.79 11.01
N LYS A 104 -4.96 -13.31 9.92
CA LYS A 104 -5.06 -14.75 9.66
C LYS A 104 -3.87 -15.18 8.79
N LEU A 105 -2.88 -15.80 9.41
CA LEU A 105 -1.69 -16.29 8.72
C LEU A 105 -2.04 -17.48 7.82
N VAL A 106 -1.67 -17.39 6.55
CA VAL A 106 -1.91 -18.43 5.54
C VAL A 106 -0.57 -18.96 5.02
N ASP A 107 -0.33 -20.24 5.25
CA ASP A 107 0.75 -20.96 4.58
C ASP A 107 0.39 -21.16 3.09
N LEU A 108 1.14 -20.51 2.21
CA LEU A 108 0.90 -20.58 0.76
C LEU A 108 1.48 -21.85 0.12
N THR A 109 2.33 -22.60 0.84
CA THR A 109 2.84 -23.90 0.41
C THR A 109 1.87 -25.04 0.75
N ASN A 110 1.10 -24.87 1.83
CA ASN A 110 0.05 -25.79 2.26
C ASN A 110 -1.23 -25.02 2.64
N LYS A 111 -1.98 -24.61 1.62
CA LYS A 111 -3.15 -23.73 1.78
C LYS A 111 -4.28 -24.45 2.54
N PRO A 112 -4.77 -23.91 3.67
CA PRO A 112 -5.82 -24.57 4.43
C PRO A 112 -7.18 -24.47 3.73
N GLU A 113 -8.03 -25.49 3.92
CA GLU A 113 -9.35 -25.57 3.25
C GLU A 113 -10.25 -24.36 3.54
N TRP A 114 -10.22 -23.86 4.78
CA TRP A 114 -11.03 -22.69 5.16
C TRP A 114 -10.64 -21.45 4.35
N PHE A 115 -9.37 -21.32 3.99
CA PHE A 115 -8.87 -20.19 3.20
C PHE A 115 -9.28 -20.35 1.73
N LEU A 116 -9.22 -21.56 1.17
CA LEU A 116 -9.65 -21.81 -0.21
C LEU A 116 -11.16 -21.60 -0.40
N LYS A 117 -11.97 -21.75 0.65
CA LYS A 117 -13.39 -21.37 0.63
C LYS A 117 -13.60 -19.84 0.52
N ILE A 118 -12.69 -19.06 1.11
CA ILE A 118 -12.71 -17.60 1.10
C ILE A 118 -12.09 -17.03 -0.19
N SER A 119 -10.97 -17.61 -0.60
CA SER A 119 -10.16 -17.22 -1.75
C SER A 119 -9.88 -18.46 -2.60
N PRO A 120 -10.78 -18.81 -3.54
CA PRO A 120 -10.61 -19.99 -4.40
C PRO A 120 -9.33 -19.95 -5.24
N GLU A 121 -8.84 -18.76 -5.59
CA GLU A 121 -7.55 -18.57 -6.26
C GLU A 121 -6.35 -18.85 -5.33
N GLY A 122 -6.57 -18.89 -4.02
CA GLY A 122 -5.57 -19.13 -3.00
C GLY A 122 -4.48 -18.06 -2.98
N LYS A 123 -4.85 -16.79 -3.19
CA LYS A 123 -3.97 -15.62 -3.19
C LYS A 123 -4.23 -14.74 -1.98
N VAL A 124 -3.18 -14.09 -1.48
CA VAL A 124 -3.20 -13.08 -0.41
C VAL A 124 -2.64 -11.75 -0.95
N PRO A 125 -3.01 -10.59 -0.38
CA PRO A 125 -3.93 -10.40 0.74
C PRO A 125 -5.41 -10.60 0.38
N VAL A 126 -6.21 -10.94 1.38
CA VAL A 126 -7.69 -10.88 1.33
C VAL A 126 -8.17 -10.28 2.64
N ILE A 127 -9.07 -9.30 2.60
CA ILE A 127 -9.65 -8.69 3.80
C ILE A 127 -11.14 -8.95 3.87
N LYS A 128 -11.68 -9.13 5.06
CA LYS A 128 -13.12 -9.12 5.30
C LYS A 128 -13.54 -7.69 5.62
N LEU A 129 -14.26 -7.08 4.68
CA LEU A 129 -14.86 -5.77 4.87
C LEU A 129 -16.38 -5.97 4.90
N GLU A 130 -16.99 -5.67 6.05
CA GLU A 130 -18.39 -6.04 6.30
C GLU A 130 -18.58 -7.57 6.19
N GLU A 131 -19.53 -8.02 5.39
CA GLU A 131 -19.82 -9.44 5.16
C GLU A 131 -19.17 -9.99 3.88
N LYS A 132 -18.20 -9.26 3.30
CA LYS A 132 -17.58 -9.63 2.02
C LYS A 132 -16.06 -9.74 2.14
N TRP A 133 -15.52 -10.80 1.55
CA TRP A 133 -14.09 -10.96 1.36
C TRP A 133 -13.66 -10.28 0.06
N ILE A 134 -12.69 -9.38 0.17
CA ILE A 134 -12.14 -8.59 -0.94
C ILE A 134 -10.68 -8.99 -1.12
N ALA A 135 -10.31 -9.35 -2.36
CA ALA A 135 -8.94 -9.63 -2.76
C ALA A 135 -8.36 -8.46 -3.57
N ASP A 136 -7.08 -8.56 -3.94
CA ASP A 136 -6.29 -7.54 -4.65
C ASP A 136 -5.96 -6.32 -3.75
N SER A 137 -4.67 -6.08 -3.51
CA SER A 137 -4.23 -4.99 -2.63
C SER A 137 -4.64 -3.60 -3.14
N ASP A 138 -4.77 -3.40 -4.45
CA ASP A 138 -5.24 -2.11 -5.00
C ASP A 138 -6.71 -1.89 -4.63
N VAL A 139 -7.56 -2.88 -4.89
CA VAL A 139 -8.99 -2.84 -4.57
C VAL A 139 -9.21 -2.71 -3.06
N ILE A 140 -8.50 -3.50 -2.26
CA ILE A 140 -8.58 -3.47 -0.79
C ILE A 140 -8.25 -2.07 -0.26
N THR A 141 -7.10 -1.50 -0.65
CA THR A 141 -6.68 -0.20 -0.12
C THR A 141 -7.58 0.94 -0.57
N GLN A 142 -8.12 0.88 -1.79
CA GLN A 142 -9.13 1.82 -2.26
C GLN A 142 -10.43 1.70 -1.45
N SER A 143 -10.96 0.49 -1.25
CA SER A 143 -12.19 0.28 -0.47
C SER A 143 -12.03 0.72 1.00
N LEU A 144 -10.84 0.54 1.57
CA LEU A 144 -10.53 1.05 2.91
C LEU A 144 -10.51 2.58 2.96
N ASP A 145 -9.92 3.26 1.97
CA ASP A 145 -9.89 4.73 1.90
C ASP A 145 -11.29 5.32 1.64
N GLU A 146 -12.12 4.65 0.83
CA GLU A 146 -13.51 5.04 0.60
C GLU A 146 -14.40 4.89 1.84
N LYS A 147 -14.22 3.80 2.60
CA LYS A 147 -15.01 3.52 3.80
C LYS A 147 -14.55 4.28 5.04
N TYR A 148 -13.24 4.49 5.16
CA TYR A 148 -12.61 5.17 6.28
C TYR A 148 -11.81 6.37 5.74
N PRO A 149 -12.47 7.49 5.39
CA PRO A 149 -11.85 8.59 4.65
C PRO A 149 -10.79 9.36 5.46
N ASP A 150 -10.80 9.24 6.78
CA ASP A 150 -9.89 9.95 7.69
C ASP A 150 -8.95 8.98 8.43
N PRO A 151 -7.63 9.24 8.47
CA PRO A 151 -6.91 10.20 7.64
C PRO A 151 -6.93 9.79 6.16
N SER A 152 -6.99 10.78 5.27
CA SER A 152 -6.97 10.53 3.82
C SER A 152 -5.57 10.10 3.37
N LEU A 153 -5.50 8.98 2.65
CA LEU A 153 -4.28 8.51 2.00
C LEU A 153 -4.30 8.74 0.49
N THR A 154 -5.35 9.38 -0.02
CA THR A 154 -5.50 9.65 -1.46
C THR A 154 -4.39 10.57 -1.96
N ALA A 155 -3.74 10.18 -3.06
CA ALA A 155 -2.83 11.02 -3.81
C ALA A 155 -3.50 11.46 -5.13
N PRO A 156 -3.12 12.64 -5.68
CA PRO A 156 -3.54 13.04 -7.02
C PRO A 156 -3.21 11.97 -8.08
N PRO A 157 -4.06 11.75 -9.10
CA PRO A 157 -3.87 10.69 -10.09
C PRO A 157 -2.51 10.73 -10.80
N GLU A 158 -1.96 11.93 -11.04
CA GLU A 158 -0.65 12.12 -11.65
C GLU A 158 0.51 11.61 -10.78
N LYS A 159 0.32 11.52 -9.46
CA LYS A 159 1.32 11.01 -8.51
C LYS A 159 1.18 9.50 -8.26
N ALA A 160 0.03 8.91 -8.58
CA ALA A 160 -0.26 7.51 -8.29
C ALA A 160 0.69 6.51 -8.98
N SER A 161 1.28 6.89 -10.11
CA SER A 161 2.17 6.03 -10.91
C SER A 161 3.67 6.27 -10.65
N VAL A 162 4.02 7.21 -9.77
CA VAL A 162 5.42 7.51 -9.42
C VAL A 162 6.09 6.27 -8.85
N GLY A 163 7.21 5.85 -9.46
CA GLY A 163 7.96 4.65 -9.06
C GLY A 163 7.29 3.31 -9.37
N SER A 164 6.15 3.29 -10.07
CA SER A 164 5.38 2.06 -10.33
C SER A 164 6.16 0.96 -11.07
N LYS A 165 7.14 1.33 -11.90
CA LYS A 165 7.98 0.41 -12.67
C LYS A 165 9.19 -0.13 -11.90
N ILE A 166 9.57 0.48 -10.77
CA ILE A 166 10.77 0.08 -10.01
C ILE A 166 10.70 -1.39 -9.63
N PHE A 167 9.54 -1.90 -9.24
CA PHE A 167 9.43 -3.29 -8.79
C PHE A 167 9.58 -4.29 -9.94
N SER A 168 9.02 -4.02 -11.12
CA SER A 168 9.16 -4.93 -12.26
C SER A 168 10.59 -4.91 -12.81
N THR A 169 11.26 -3.75 -12.86
CA THR A 169 12.68 -3.67 -13.26
C THR A 169 13.59 -4.31 -12.22
N PHE A 170 13.31 -4.14 -10.92
CA PHE A 170 13.98 -4.88 -9.84
C PHE A 170 13.86 -6.39 -10.01
N VAL A 171 12.64 -6.91 -10.24
CA VAL A 171 12.43 -8.35 -10.43
C VAL A 171 13.16 -8.85 -11.68
N GLY A 172 13.14 -8.08 -12.77
CA GLY A 172 13.91 -8.38 -13.98
C GLY A 172 15.40 -8.49 -13.69
N PHE A 173 15.98 -7.47 -13.04
CA PHE A 173 17.39 -7.46 -12.69
C PHE A 173 17.76 -8.57 -11.71
N LEU A 174 16.97 -8.80 -10.67
CA LEU A 174 17.22 -9.84 -9.67
C LEU A 174 17.29 -11.25 -10.31
N LYS A 175 16.42 -11.53 -11.28
CA LYS A 175 16.37 -12.82 -11.98
C LYS A 175 17.40 -12.95 -13.09
N SER A 176 17.92 -11.85 -13.62
CA SER A 176 18.90 -11.85 -14.70
C SER A 176 20.17 -12.62 -14.29
N LYS A 177 20.66 -13.45 -15.21
CA LYS A 177 21.94 -14.17 -15.13
C LYS A 177 23.00 -13.58 -16.04
N ASP A 178 22.61 -12.68 -16.94
CA ASP A 178 23.50 -12.05 -17.91
C ASP A 178 23.75 -10.59 -17.49
N PRO A 179 24.96 -10.23 -17.06
CA PRO A 179 25.28 -8.85 -16.66
C PRO A 179 25.17 -7.84 -17.82
N SER A 180 25.06 -8.29 -19.07
CA SER A 180 25.01 -7.44 -20.26
C SER A 180 23.60 -7.26 -20.85
N ASP A 181 22.56 -7.84 -20.23
CA ASP A 181 21.18 -7.79 -20.73
C ASP A 181 20.46 -6.44 -20.51
N GLY A 182 21.13 -5.48 -19.86
CA GLY A 182 20.62 -4.14 -19.61
C GLY A 182 19.58 -4.04 -18.48
N THR A 183 19.27 -5.13 -17.77
CA THR A 183 18.28 -5.10 -16.68
C THR A 183 18.70 -4.23 -15.49
N GLU A 184 20.01 -4.22 -15.17
CA GLU A 184 20.56 -3.30 -14.15
C GLU A 184 20.34 -1.83 -14.55
N GLN A 185 20.68 -1.49 -15.79
CA GLN A 185 20.52 -0.13 -16.30
C GLN A 185 19.05 0.29 -16.32
N ALA A 186 18.13 -0.63 -16.66
CA ALA A 186 16.70 -0.36 -16.60
C ALA A 186 16.24 -0.03 -15.17
N LEU A 187 16.73 -0.76 -14.16
CA LEU A 187 16.45 -0.44 -12.76
C LEU A 187 17.05 0.91 -12.35
N LEU A 188 18.32 1.18 -12.71
CA LEU A 188 18.99 2.44 -12.42
C LEU A 188 18.25 3.64 -13.03
N ASN A 189 17.74 3.50 -14.25
CA ASN A 189 16.97 4.55 -14.91
C ASN A 189 15.68 4.88 -14.13
N GLU A 190 14.91 3.87 -13.72
CA GLU A 190 13.68 4.08 -12.93
C GLU A 190 13.98 4.66 -11.54
N LEU A 191 15.07 4.22 -10.88
CA LEU A 191 15.51 4.79 -9.60
C LEU A 191 16.00 6.23 -9.76
N THR A 192 16.65 6.58 -10.87
CA THR A 192 17.10 7.95 -11.15
C THR A 192 15.91 8.88 -11.34
N VAL A 193 14.93 8.48 -12.15
CA VAL A 193 13.68 9.23 -12.33
C VAL A 193 12.97 9.44 -10.99
N PHE A 194 12.91 8.41 -10.15
CA PHE A 194 12.30 8.51 -8.83
C PHE A 194 13.11 9.41 -7.86
N ASN A 195 14.44 9.33 -7.89
CA ASN A 195 15.31 10.19 -7.10
C ASN A 195 15.07 11.67 -7.41
N ASP A 196 15.03 12.03 -8.69
CA ASP A 196 14.80 13.40 -9.14
C ASP A 196 13.40 13.89 -8.77
N TYR A 197 12.39 13.01 -8.88
CA TYR A 197 11.04 13.31 -8.42
C TYR A 197 11.00 13.64 -6.92
N ILE A 198 11.61 12.79 -6.06
CA ILE A 198 11.62 13.01 -4.61
C ILE A 198 12.43 14.25 -4.22
N LYS A 199 13.49 14.58 -4.96
CA LYS A 199 14.24 15.82 -4.75
C LYS A 199 13.35 17.06 -4.83
N GLU A 200 12.42 17.07 -5.78
CA GLU A 200 11.53 18.21 -6.03
C GLU A 200 10.24 18.17 -5.20
N ASN A 201 9.73 16.96 -4.90
CA ASN A 201 8.38 16.76 -4.37
C ASN A 201 8.34 16.09 -2.98
N GLY A 202 9.48 15.69 -2.42
CA GLY A 202 9.56 14.92 -1.17
C GLY A 202 9.15 15.68 0.10
N PRO A 203 9.21 15.04 1.28
CA PRO A 203 9.90 13.77 1.56
C PRO A 203 9.14 12.48 1.17
N PHE A 204 7.83 12.54 0.94
CA PHE A 204 7.01 11.44 0.41
C PHE A 204 6.54 11.75 -1.02
N ILE A 205 5.92 10.79 -1.70
CA ILE A 205 5.43 10.98 -3.08
C ILE A 205 4.44 12.14 -3.15
N ASN A 206 3.57 12.30 -2.16
CA ASN A 206 2.61 13.40 -2.11
C ASN A 206 3.08 14.62 -1.30
N GLY A 207 4.39 14.81 -1.11
CA GLY A 207 4.92 15.93 -0.34
C GLY A 207 5.19 15.56 1.11
N LYS A 208 4.58 16.33 2.02
CA LYS A 208 4.89 16.28 3.45
C LYS A 208 4.38 15.00 4.13
N ASP A 209 3.22 14.53 3.72
CA ASP A 209 2.49 13.46 4.38
C ASP A 209 2.52 12.17 3.55
N VAL A 210 2.49 11.03 4.25
CA VAL A 210 2.46 9.71 3.60
C VAL A 210 1.13 9.51 2.88
N SER A 211 1.17 8.84 1.74
CA SER A 211 0.00 8.58 0.90
C SER A 211 -0.01 7.16 0.34
N ALA A 212 -1.10 6.74 -0.29
CA ALA A 212 -1.28 5.39 -0.82
C ALA A 212 -0.15 4.93 -1.77
N PRO A 213 0.39 5.78 -2.68
CA PRO A 213 1.57 5.42 -3.48
C PRO A 213 2.80 5.07 -2.64
N ASP A 214 3.01 5.74 -1.50
CA ASP A 214 4.12 5.44 -0.60
C ASP A 214 3.94 4.07 0.06
N LEU A 215 2.73 3.76 0.51
CA LEU A 215 2.40 2.47 1.12
C LEU A 215 2.46 1.32 0.11
N ALA A 216 2.29 1.62 -1.17
CA ALA A 216 2.45 0.66 -2.25
C ALA A 216 3.92 0.45 -2.65
N LEU A 217 4.75 1.50 -2.65
CA LEU A 217 6.14 1.46 -3.09
C LEU A 217 7.11 1.05 -1.97
N GLY A 218 6.88 1.47 -0.73
CA GLY A 218 7.74 1.18 0.42
C GLY A 218 8.08 -0.31 0.57
N PRO A 219 7.08 -1.22 0.66
CA PRO A 219 7.32 -2.66 0.74
C PRO A 219 8.15 -3.20 -0.44
N LYS A 220 7.94 -2.67 -1.65
CA LYS A 220 8.67 -3.07 -2.85
C LYS A 220 10.14 -2.65 -2.79
N LEU A 221 10.43 -1.45 -2.28
CA LEU A 221 11.81 -0.98 -2.06
C LEU A 221 12.51 -1.76 -0.95
N TYR A 222 11.78 -2.17 0.09
CA TYR A 222 12.32 -3.02 1.15
C TYR A 222 12.76 -4.39 0.62
N HIS A 223 11.94 -4.99 -0.25
CA HIS A 223 12.30 -6.20 -0.98
C HIS A 223 13.53 -6.00 -1.87
N LEU A 224 13.59 -4.88 -2.60
CA LEU A 224 14.72 -4.52 -3.45
C LEU A 224 16.03 -4.45 -2.65
N GLU A 225 16.05 -3.70 -1.54
CA GLU A 225 17.24 -3.49 -0.70
C GLU A 225 17.81 -4.82 -0.22
N ILE A 226 16.97 -5.69 0.33
CA ILE A 226 17.40 -6.96 0.92
C ILE A 226 17.81 -7.96 -0.16
N ALA A 227 16.97 -8.14 -1.19
CA ALA A 227 17.18 -9.18 -2.18
C ALA A 227 18.38 -8.89 -3.09
N LEU A 228 18.55 -7.64 -3.56
CA LEU A 228 19.70 -7.29 -4.39
C LEU A 228 21.01 -7.30 -3.60
N SER A 229 20.98 -6.88 -2.33
CA SER A 229 22.14 -6.99 -1.46
C SER A 229 22.57 -8.45 -1.29
N TYR A 230 21.63 -9.34 -1.00
CA TYR A 230 21.94 -10.75 -0.75
C TYR A 230 22.34 -11.53 -2.02
N TYR A 231 21.56 -11.41 -3.10
CA TYR A 231 21.72 -12.27 -4.29
C TYR A 231 22.68 -11.70 -5.34
N LYS A 232 22.94 -10.38 -5.32
CA LYS A 232 23.78 -9.71 -6.33
C LYS A 232 24.90 -8.85 -5.73
N ASN A 233 25.03 -8.78 -4.40
CA ASN A 233 25.94 -7.85 -3.73
C ASN A 233 25.78 -6.41 -4.23
N TRP A 234 24.53 -6.03 -4.53
CA TRP A 234 24.18 -4.76 -5.15
C TRP A 234 23.41 -3.90 -4.17
N SER A 235 23.68 -2.60 -4.19
CA SER A 235 22.97 -1.60 -3.39
C SER A 235 22.70 -0.36 -4.24
N ILE A 236 21.65 0.39 -3.88
CA ILE A 236 21.35 1.66 -4.53
C ILE A 236 22.58 2.58 -4.48
N PRO A 237 23.02 3.16 -5.61
CA PRO A 237 24.18 4.06 -5.64
C PRO A 237 24.05 5.26 -4.69
N ASP A 238 25.17 5.70 -4.12
CA ASP A 238 25.21 6.89 -3.23
C ASP A 238 24.82 8.20 -3.93
N SER A 239 24.94 8.25 -5.26
CA SER A 239 24.46 9.36 -6.07
C SER A 239 22.93 9.55 -6.01
N LEU A 240 22.18 8.50 -5.68
CA LEU A 240 20.72 8.52 -5.53
C LEU A 240 20.31 8.83 -4.08
N SER A 241 20.83 9.93 -3.55
CA SER A 241 20.70 10.29 -2.13
C SER A 241 19.27 10.57 -1.69
N TYR A 242 18.41 11.09 -2.56
CA TYR A 242 16.99 11.36 -2.25
C TYR A 242 16.19 10.07 -2.19
N THR A 243 16.47 9.09 -3.06
CA THR A 243 15.89 7.74 -2.94
C THR A 243 16.31 7.08 -1.63
N LYS A 244 17.58 7.17 -1.23
CA LYS A 244 18.03 6.63 0.06
C LYS A 244 17.37 7.32 1.25
N SER A 245 17.23 8.65 1.18
CA SER A 245 16.52 9.43 2.21
C SER A 245 15.05 9.06 2.31
N TYR A 246 14.37 8.88 1.17
CA TYR A 246 13.00 8.40 1.09
C TYR A 246 12.85 7.03 1.77
N MET A 247 13.71 6.06 1.39
CA MET A 247 13.70 4.72 1.97
C MET A 247 13.91 4.74 3.48
N LYS A 248 14.89 5.50 3.96
CA LYS A 248 15.13 5.68 5.40
C LYS A 248 13.89 6.23 6.10
N THR A 249 13.24 7.22 5.49
CA THR A 249 12.05 7.88 6.04
C THR A 249 10.88 6.90 6.14
N ILE A 250 10.51 6.24 5.03
CA ILE A 250 9.37 5.32 5.00
C ILE A 250 9.61 4.07 5.86
N PHE A 251 10.82 3.51 5.89
CA PHE A 251 11.15 2.33 6.70
C PHE A 251 11.20 2.61 8.20
N SER A 252 11.37 3.88 8.59
CA SER A 252 11.39 4.30 9.99
C SER A 252 10.01 4.56 10.59
N ARG A 253 8.95 4.59 9.76
CA ARG A 253 7.59 4.77 10.26
C ARG A 253 7.20 3.61 11.15
N GLU A 254 6.47 3.90 12.22
CA GLU A 254 5.97 2.89 13.16
C GLU A 254 5.14 1.82 12.46
N SER A 255 4.19 2.23 11.61
CA SER A 255 3.40 1.34 10.75
C SER A 255 4.27 0.39 9.92
N PHE A 256 5.39 0.87 9.37
CA PHE A 256 6.32 0.06 8.58
C PHE A 256 7.10 -0.92 9.45
N VAL A 257 7.59 -0.46 10.61
CA VAL A 257 8.31 -1.31 11.57
C VAL A 257 7.41 -2.43 12.10
N ASN A 258 6.12 -2.14 12.36
CA ASN A 258 5.14 -3.10 12.86
C ASN A 258 4.78 -4.17 11.83
N THR A 259 4.86 -3.85 10.54
CA THR A 259 4.32 -4.69 9.45
C THR A 259 5.37 -5.27 8.51
N ARG A 260 6.65 -4.91 8.66
CA ARG A 260 7.71 -5.46 7.80
C ARG A 260 7.99 -6.92 8.10
N ALA A 261 8.24 -7.67 7.04
CA ALA A 261 8.73 -9.04 7.15
C ALA A 261 10.16 -9.08 7.70
N LEU A 262 10.54 -10.24 8.24
CA LEU A 262 11.93 -10.53 8.57
C LEU A 262 12.79 -10.54 7.29
N LYS A 263 14.07 -10.16 7.40
CA LYS A 263 14.98 -10.17 6.26
C LYS A 263 15.15 -11.58 5.69
N GLU A 264 15.19 -12.55 6.59
CA GLU A 264 15.32 -13.98 6.30
C GLU A 264 14.12 -14.49 5.49
N ASP A 265 12.91 -14.01 5.79
CA ASP A 265 11.71 -14.34 5.02
C ASP A 265 11.76 -13.75 3.61
N VAL A 266 12.22 -12.50 3.46
CA VAL A 266 12.40 -11.89 2.13
C VAL A 266 13.42 -12.69 1.33
N ILE A 267 14.57 -13.01 1.90
CA ILE A 267 15.62 -13.80 1.24
C ILE A 267 15.05 -15.17 0.83
N ALA A 268 14.45 -15.91 1.76
CA ALA A 268 13.91 -17.23 1.50
C ALA A 268 12.77 -17.20 0.45
N GLY A 269 11.90 -16.19 0.50
CA GLY A 269 10.78 -16.02 -0.42
C GLY A 269 11.19 -15.72 -1.86
N TRP A 270 12.37 -15.13 -2.07
CA TRP A 270 12.97 -14.94 -3.40
C TRP A 270 13.80 -16.13 -3.88
N ARG A 271 14.21 -17.05 -3.01
CA ARG A 271 15.19 -18.11 -3.34
C ARG A 271 14.81 -18.94 -4.55
N SER A 272 13.59 -19.47 -4.60
CA SER A 272 13.11 -20.28 -5.73
C SER A 272 13.03 -19.47 -7.04
N LYS A 273 12.69 -18.18 -6.95
CA LYS A 273 12.57 -17.31 -8.12
C LYS A 273 13.93 -16.94 -8.73
N VAL A 274 14.99 -16.96 -7.93
CA VAL A 274 16.37 -16.62 -8.34
C VAL A 274 17.16 -17.86 -8.74
N MET A 275 17.01 -18.97 -8.01
CA MET A 275 17.86 -20.15 -8.20
C MET A 275 17.36 -21.11 -9.29
N GLY A 276 16.10 -20.99 -9.73
CA GLY A 276 15.50 -21.92 -10.70
C GLY A 276 14.89 -23.11 -10.00
#